data_AF-A0A7S2FTI4-F1
#
_entry.id   AF-A0A7S2FTI4-F1
#
_cell.length_a   1.000
_cell.length_b   1.000
_cell.length_c   1.000
_cell.angle_alpha   90.00
_cell.angle_beta   90.00
_cell.angle_gamma   90.00
#
_symmetry.space_group_name_H-M   'P 1'
#
loop_
_entity.id
_entity.type
_entity.pdbx_description
1 polymer ?
#
loop_
_entity_poly.entity_id
_entity_poly.type
_entity_poly.pdbx_seq_one_letter_code
_entity_poly.pdbx_strand_id
1 'polypeptide(L)'
;AYEIFVSWDFTGYVGVGIAGLLAAAWVLGRRPRGVGDFQRGVALGASAGFVAGNMFFLSEALGIFREALTADDWTAWRHPLPYLVTLGAVGVAVANVPLMAKALEEYDALFMITLFAGCQITTACISAQVVLKEMSSASWAHLIGYWTCIGLVVLGLLVVGRKARLIAASAPMAMPLSST
;
A
#
# COMPACT_ATOMS: atom_id res chain seq x y z
N ALA A 1 7.79 -16.77 -14.44
CA ALA A 1 6.95 -16.53 -13.24
C ALA A 1 7.57 -17.09 -11.94
N TYR A 2 7.93 -18.38 -11.84
CA TYR A 2 8.52 -18.95 -10.61
C TYR A 2 9.79 -18.23 -10.11
N GLU A 3 10.71 -17.88 -11.02
CA GLU A 3 11.95 -17.17 -10.65
C GLU A 3 11.72 -15.74 -10.12
N ILE A 4 10.59 -15.11 -10.48
CA ILE A 4 10.26 -13.75 -10.06
C ILE A 4 9.95 -13.73 -8.55
N PHE A 5 9.16 -14.71 -8.08
CA PHE A 5 8.74 -14.84 -6.68
C PHE A 5 9.82 -15.41 -5.75
N VAL A 6 10.94 -15.92 -6.29
CA VAL A 6 12.09 -16.41 -5.53
C VAL A 6 13.29 -15.45 -5.63
N SER A 7 13.16 -14.36 -6.37
CA SER A 7 14.22 -13.37 -6.51
C SER A 7 14.53 -12.67 -5.19
N TRP A 8 15.81 -12.28 -5.01
CA TRP A 8 16.25 -11.48 -3.87
C TRP A 8 15.52 -10.14 -3.79
N ASP A 9 15.17 -9.56 -4.94
CA ASP A 9 14.42 -8.31 -5.06
C ASP A 9 13.00 -8.45 -4.48
N PHE A 10 12.30 -9.52 -4.85
CA PHE A 10 10.96 -9.82 -4.33
C PHE A 10 11.01 -10.13 -2.82
N THR A 11 11.97 -10.95 -2.39
CA THR A 11 12.12 -11.32 -0.98
C THR A 11 12.45 -10.10 -0.11
N GLY A 12 13.33 -9.22 -0.59
CA GLY A 12 13.64 -7.95 0.05
C GLY A 12 12.43 -7.03 0.13
N TYR A 13 11.67 -6.90 -0.96
CA TYR A 13 10.45 -6.10 -1.02
C TYR A 13 9.39 -6.60 -0.01
N VAL A 14 9.11 -7.91 0.00
CA VAL A 14 8.18 -8.54 0.94
C VAL A 14 8.66 -8.39 2.38
N GLY A 15 9.96 -8.58 2.63
CA GLY A 15 10.57 -8.40 3.95
C GLY A 15 10.40 -6.98 4.50
N VAL A 16 10.67 -5.96 3.68
CA VAL A 16 10.46 -4.55 4.05
C VAL A 16 8.97 -4.26 4.26
N GLY A 17 8.10 -4.79 3.41
CA GLY A 17 6.65 -4.66 3.53
C GLY A 17 6.12 -5.24 4.84
N ILE A 18 6.52 -6.47 5.18
CA ILE A 18 6.14 -7.13 6.44
C ILE A 18 6.69 -6.34 7.64
N ALA A 19 7.96 -5.93 7.60
CA ALA A 19 8.54 -5.13 8.68
C ALA A 19 7.79 -3.80 8.88
N GLY A 20 7.40 -3.13 7.78
CA GLY A 20 6.59 -1.91 7.81
C GLY A 20 5.20 -2.13 8.42
N LEU A 21 4.51 -3.21 8.03
CA LEU A 21 3.20 -3.58 8.59
C LEU A 21 3.29 -3.97 10.07
N LEU A 22 4.36 -4.67 10.48
CA LEU A 22 4.61 -4.99 11.88
C LEU A 22 4.90 -3.73 12.70
N ALA A 23 5.68 -2.79 12.16
CA ALA A 23 5.92 -1.50 12.80
C ALA A 23 4.60 -0.70 12.93
N ALA A 24 3.76 -0.68 11.89
CA ALA A 24 2.45 -0.04 11.95
C ALA A 24 1.53 -0.71 12.98
N ALA A 25 1.48 -2.05 13.03
CA ALA A 25 0.73 -2.80 14.03
C ALA A 25 1.23 -2.50 15.46
N TRP A 26 2.54 -2.39 15.64
CA TRP A 26 3.15 -2.00 16.92
C TRP A 26 2.76 -0.57 17.34
N VAL A 27 2.78 0.39 16.41
CA VAL A 27 2.29 1.76 16.66
C VAL A 27 0.81 1.72 17.06
N LEU A 28 0.00 0.94 16.35
CA LEU A 28 -1.44 0.80 16.61
C LEU A 28 -1.76 0.14 17.96
N GLY A 29 -0.88 -0.73 18.45
CA GLY A 29 -1.01 -1.37 19.75
C GLY A 29 -0.57 -0.47 20.92
N ARG A 30 0.41 0.42 20.70
CA ARG A 30 0.94 1.30 21.76
C ARG A 30 0.24 2.65 21.87
N ARG A 31 -0.40 3.13 20.80
CA ARG A 31 -1.09 4.42 20.80
C ARG A 31 -2.58 4.22 21.08
N PRO A 32 -3.15 4.85 22.13
CA PRO A 32 -4.55 4.71 22.47
C PRO A 32 -5.46 5.14 21.31
N ARG A 33 -6.65 4.54 21.27
CA ARG A 33 -7.69 4.94 20.31
C ARG A 33 -8.15 6.36 20.69
N GLY A 34 -8.11 7.29 19.74
CA GLY A 34 -8.53 8.66 20.00
C GLY A 34 -8.22 9.61 18.85
N VAL A 35 -9.14 10.54 18.63
CA VAL A 35 -9.03 11.62 17.63
C VAL A 35 -7.82 12.49 17.98
N GLY A 36 -6.81 12.53 17.10
CA GLY A 36 -5.69 13.49 17.22
C GLY A 36 -4.28 12.90 17.20
N ASP A 37 -4.09 11.58 17.35
CA ASP A 37 -2.75 11.00 17.19
C ASP A 37 -2.40 10.83 15.71
N PHE A 38 -1.68 11.82 15.16
CA PHE A 38 -1.23 11.85 13.78
C PHE A 38 -0.45 10.59 13.38
N GLN A 39 0.38 10.02 14.27
CA GLN A 39 1.21 8.85 13.93
C GLN A 39 0.35 7.61 13.71
N ARG A 40 -0.70 7.45 14.51
CA ARG A 40 -1.65 6.35 14.39
C ARG A 40 -2.50 6.48 13.11
N GLY A 41 -2.93 7.68 12.76
CA GLY A 41 -3.63 7.93 11.50
C GLY A 41 -2.75 7.65 10.28
N VAL A 42 -1.48 8.06 10.34
CA VAL A 42 -0.50 7.72 9.30
C VAL A 42 -0.30 6.21 9.21
N ALA A 43 -0.15 5.51 10.34
CA ALA A 43 0.02 4.07 10.35
C ALA A 43 -1.19 3.32 9.73
N LEU A 44 -2.42 3.73 10.03
CA LEU A 44 -3.63 3.13 9.43
C LEU A 44 -3.72 3.40 7.93
N GLY A 45 -3.68 4.68 7.52
CA GLY A 45 -3.86 5.07 6.12
C GLY A 45 -2.71 4.59 5.23
N ALA A 46 -1.47 4.67 5.70
CA ALA A 46 -0.31 4.18 4.95
C ALA A 46 -0.29 2.65 4.85
N SER A 47 -0.70 1.91 5.90
CA SER A 47 -0.80 0.45 5.82
C SER A 47 -1.91 0.00 4.87
N ALA A 48 -3.07 0.66 4.91
CA ALA A 48 -4.15 0.39 3.96
C ALA A 48 -3.69 0.64 2.52
N GLY A 49 -3.04 1.79 2.29
CA GLY A 49 -2.51 2.15 0.97
C GLY A 49 -1.42 1.18 0.50
N PHE A 50 -0.50 0.80 1.38
CA PHE A 50 0.53 -0.19 1.06
C PHE A 50 -0.10 -1.54 0.67
N VAL A 51 -1.02 -2.07 1.47
CA VAL A 51 -1.69 -3.34 1.14
C VAL A 51 -2.43 -3.23 -0.20
N ALA A 52 -3.20 -2.16 -0.41
CA ALA A 52 -3.89 -1.92 -1.68
C ALA A 52 -2.94 -1.71 -2.87
N GLY A 53 -1.75 -1.16 -2.65
CA GLY A 53 -0.75 -0.94 -3.70
C GLY A 53 -0.12 -2.23 -4.22
N ASN A 54 -0.27 -3.35 -3.50
CA ASN A 54 0.19 -4.67 -3.93
C ASN A 54 -0.79 -5.37 -4.91
N MET A 55 -1.63 -4.61 -5.62
CA MET A 55 -2.57 -5.13 -6.62
C MET A 55 -1.90 -5.80 -7.84
N PHE A 56 -0.57 -5.80 -7.95
CA PHE A 56 0.12 -6.58 -8.98
C PHE A 56 -0.27 -8.07 -8.93
N PHE A 57 -0.55 -8.63 -7.74
CA PHE A 57 -1.09 -9.99 -7.62
C PHE A 57 -2.38 -10.18 -8.41
N LEU A 58 -3.26 -9.17 -8.43
CA LEU A 58 -4.51 -9.21 -9.19
C LEU A 58 -4.23 -9.14 -10.69
N SER A 59 -3.35 -8.25 -11.13
CA SER A 59 -2.95 -8.15 -12.55
C SER A 59 -2.38 -9.46 -13.07
N GLU A 60 -1.48 -10.09 -12.32
CA GLU A 60 -0.87 -11.38 -12.67
C GLU A 60 -1.90 -12.53 -12.63
N ALA A 61 -2.77 -12.58 -11.62
CA ALA A 61 -3.84 -13.59 -11.55
C ALA A 61 -4.79 -13.51 -12.75
N LEU A 62 -5.20 -12.29 -13.12
CA LEU A 62 -6.04 -12.06 -14.29
C LEU A 62 -5.32 -12.36 -15.60
N GLY A 63 -4.01 -12.08 -15.68
CA GLY A 63 -3.17 -12.43 -16.83
C GLY A 63 -3.15 -13.95 -17.07
N ILE A 64 -2.82 -14.73 -16.03
CA ILE A 64 -2.79 -16.20 -16.09
C ILE A 64 -4.18 -16.76 -16.44
N PHE A 65 -5.23 -16.21 -15.82
CA PHE A 65 -6.59 -16.65 -16.08
C PHE A 65 -7.01 -16.37 -17.54
N ARG A 66 -6.70 -15.16 -18.04
CA ARG A 66 -6.99 -14.78 -19.42
C ARG A 66 -6.24 -15.68 -20.42
N GLU A 67 -4.97 -15.96 -20.17
CA GLU A 67 -4.16 -16.82 -21.04
C GLU A 67 -4.77 -18.22 -21.15
N ALA A 68 -5.17 -18.82 -20.01
CA ALA A 68 -5.83 -20.11 -19.98
C ALA A 68 -7.14 -20.13 -20.80
N LEU A 69 -7.93 -19.05 -20.73
CA LEU A 69 -9.16 -18.93 -21.52
C LEU A 69 -8.89 -18.75 -23.03
N THR A 70 -7.88 -17.94 -23.39
CA THR A 70 -7.61 -17.62 -24.80
C THR A 70 -6.88 -18.73 -25.54
N ALA A 71 -6.00 -19.47 -24.85
CA ALA A 71 -5.20 -20.54 -25.43
C ALA A 71 -5.86 -21.92 -25.27
N ASP A 72 -6.96 -22.02 -24.51
CA ASP A 72 -7.58 -23.26 -24.04
C ASP A 72 -6.58 -24.21 -23.35
N ASP A 73 -5.54 -23.64 -22.76
CA ASP A 73 -4.47 -24.36 -22.08
C ASP A 73 -4.49 -24.07 -20.57
N TRP A 74 -4.88 -25.08 -19.80
CA TRP A 74 -4.98 -25.03 -18.34
C TRP A 74 -3.74 -25.59 -17.63
N THR A 75 -2.65 -25.86 -18.36
CA THR A 75 -1.42 -26.42 -17.77
C THR A 75 -0.85 -25.55 -16.66
N ALA A 76 -0.92 -24.21 -16.78
CA ALA A 76 -0.47 -23.28 -15.75
C ALA A 76 -1.14 -23.55 -14.39
N TRP A 77 -2.43 -23.87 -14.38
CA TRP A 77 -3.24 -24.16 -13.19
C TRP A 77 -2.93 -25.51 -12.53
N ARG A 78 -2.05 -26.34 -13.13
CA ARG A 78 -1.53 -27.56 -12.48
C ARG A 78 -0.39 -27.25 -11.51
N HIS A 79 0.20 -26.07 -11.59
CA HIS A 79 1.25 -25.63 -10.68
C HIS A 79 0.68 -24.89 -9.47
N PRO A 80 1.39 -24.86 -8.33
CA PRO A 80 0.91 -24.14 -7.14
C PRO A 80 0.92 -22.61 -7.30
N LEU A 81 1.66 -22.08 -8.27
CA LEU A 81 1.91 -20.65 -8.40
C LEU A 81 0.65 -19.81 -8.67
N PRO A 82 -0.25 -20.16 -9.63
CA PRO A 82 -1.46 -19.37 -9.86
C PRO A 82 -2.37 -19.31 -8.63
N TYR A 83 -2.43 -20.38 -7.83
CA TYR A 83 -3.20 -20.39 -6.58
C TYR A 83 -2.61 -19.44 -5.54
N LEU A 84 -1.28 -19.40 -5.39
CA LEU A 84 -0.62 -18.46 -4.48
C LEU A 84 -0.82 -17.00 -4.92
N VAL A 85 -0.68 -16.72 -6.21
CA VAL A 85 -0.90 -15.37 -6.76
C VAL A 85 -2.36 -14.94 -6.61
N THR A 86 -3.31 -15.83 -6.89
CA THR A 86 -4.75 -15.57 -6.72
C THR A 86 -5.11 -15.37 -5.24
N LEU A 87 -4.55 -16.17 -4.34
CA LEU A 87 -4.73 -16.00 -2.89
C LEU A 87 -4.15 -14.66 -2.43
N GLY A 88 -2.97 -14.28 -2.95
CA GLY A 88 -2.37 -12.97 -2.72
C GLY A 88 -3.30 -11.83 -3.18
N ALA A 89 -3.87 -11.94 -4.38
CA ALA A 89 -4.80 -10.97 -4.95
C ALA A 89 -6.05 -10.77 -4.06
N VAL A 90 -6.67 -11.87 -3.64
CA VAL A 90 -7.82 -11.83 -2.72
C VAL A 90 -7.39 -11.24 -1.37
N GLY A 91 -6.24 -11.66 -0.84
CA GLY A 91 -5.71 -11.18 0.43
C GLY A 91 -5.50 -9.67 0.44
N VAL A 92 -4.84 -9.11 -0.56
CA VAL A 92 -4.61 -7.66 -0.64
C VAL A 92 -5.90 -6.89 -0.88
N ALA A 93 -6.84 -7.42 -1.68
CA ALA A 93 -8.12 -6.79 -1.96
C ALA A 93 -9.03 -6.73 -0.71
N VAL A 94 -9.03 -7.77 0.12
CA VAL A 94 -9.86 -7.83 1.33
C VAL A 94 -9.19 -7.12 2.50
N ALA A 95 -7.88 -7.28 2.69
CA ALA A 95 -7.19 -6.80 3.90
C ALA A 95 -7.07 -5.27 3.99
N ASN A 96 -7.08 -4.54 2.87
CA ASN A 96 -7.02 -3.07 2.91
C ASN A 96 -8.32 -2.43 3.42
N VAL A 97 -9.47 -3.06 3.18
CA VAL A 97 -10.81 -2.52 3.50
C VAL A 97 -11.00 -2.23 4.99
N PRO A 98 -10.76 -3.16 5.94
CA PRO A 98 -10.93 -2.88 7.36
C PRO A 98 -9.94 -1.85 7.88
N LEU A 99 -8.73 -1.78 7.31
CA LEU A 99 -7.74 -0.77 7.68
C LEU A 99 -8.22 0.63 7.30
N MET A 100 -8.72 0.79 6.07
CA MET A 100 -9.27 2.06 5.59
C MET A 100 -10.55 2.44 6.35
N ALA A 101 -11.48 1.51 6.54
CA ALA A 101 -12.72 1.78 7.27
C ALA A 101 -12.41 2.34 8.67
N LYS A 102 -11.48 1.70 9.38
CA LYS A 102 -11.01 2.16 10.68
C LYS A 102 -10.29 3.52 10.62
N ALA A 103 -9.54 3.78 9.55
CA ALA A 103 -8.89 5.07 9.36
C ALA A 103 -9.93 6.20 9.21
N LEU A 104 -11.01 5.96 8.46
CA LEU A 104 -12.11 6.90 8.24
C LEU A 104 -13.00 7.09 9.47
N GLU A 105 -13.11 6.08 10.34
CA GLU A 105 -13.80 6.20 11.62
C GLU A 105 -13.03 7.09 12.62
N GLU A 106 -11.69 7.02 12.60
CA GLU A 106 -10.84 7.69 13.60
C GLU A 106 -10.31 9.07 13.15
N TYR A 107 -10.27 9.37 11.85
CA TYR A 107 -9.61 10.56 11.28
C TYR A 107 -10.38 11.19 10.11
N ASP A 108 -10.01 12.43 9.77
CA ASP A 108 -10.61 13.17 8.66
C ASP A 108 -10.45 12.45 7.31
N ALA A 109 -11.57 12.31 6.59
CA ALA A 109 -11.66 11.54 5.36
C ALA A 109 -10.76 12.09 4.26
N LEU A 110 -10.67 13.42 4.12
CA LEU A 110 -9.84 14.04 3.09
C LEU A 110 -8.36 13.72 3.30
N PHE A 111 -7.89 13.76 4.55
CA PHE A 111 -6.54 13.39 4.90
C PHE A 111 -6.29 11.88 4.67
N MET A 112 -7.19 11.01 5.15
CA MET A 112 -7.04 9.56 5.04
C MET A 112 -7.08 9.05 3.60
N ILE A 113 -8.02 9.53 2.78
CA ILE A 113 -8.13 9.15 1.37
C ILE A 113 -6.89 9.59 0.59
N THR A 114 -6.40 10.81 0.83
CA THR A 114 -5.19 11.32 0.17
C THR A 114 -3.97 10.50 0.54
N LEU A 115 -3.81 10.19 1.83
CA LEU A 115 -2.69 9.37 2.31
C LEU A 115 -2.74 7.96 1.72
N PHE A 116 -3.92 7.32 1.77
CA PHE A 116 -4.14 6.01 1.18
C PHE A 116 -3.80 5.99 -0.31
N ALA A 117 -4.37 6.90 -1.10
CA ALA A 117 -4.20 6.91 -2.55
C ALA A 117 -2.74 7.15 -2.94
N GLY A 118 -2.06 8.09 -2.28
CA GLY A 118 -0.64 8.32 -2.56
C GLY A 118 0.23 7.13 -2.15
N CYS A 119 -0.03 6.49 -1.01
CA CYS A 119 0.69 5.28 -0.61
C CYS A 119 0.42 4.13 -1.58
N GLN A 120 -0.84 3.92 -1.98
CA GLN A 120 -1.25 2.92 -2.97
C GLN A 120 -0.51 3.09 -4.29
N ILE A 121 -0.50 4.28 -4.87
CA ILE A 121 0.19 4.58 -6.13
C ILE A 121 1.69 4.36 -5.98
N THR A 122 2.30 4.90 -4.92
CA THR A 122 3.74 4.77 -4.67
C THR A 122 4.12 3.29 -4.56
N THR A 123 3.37 2.51 -3.78
CA THR A 123 3.62 1.08 -3.59
C THR A 123 3.42 0.30 -4.89
N ALA A 124 2.37 0.61 -5.66
CA ALA A 124 2.14 -0.01 -6.96
C ALA A 124 3.32 0.24 -7.91
N CYS A 125 3.77 1.49 -8.03
CA CYS A 125 4.90 1.85 -8.88
C CYS A 125 6.22 1.19 -8.44
N ILE A 126 6.51 1.16 -7.13
CA ILE A 126 7.70 0.48 -6.61
C ILE A 126 7.61 -1.02 -6.88
N SER A 127 6.45 -1.64 -6.64
CA SER A 127 6.26 -3.08 -6.87
C SER A 127 6.40 -3.45 -8.34
N ALA A 128 5.85 -2.66 -9.27
CA ALA A 128 5.98 -2.89 -10.72
C ALA A 128 7.45 -2.88 -11.15
N GLN A 129 8.25 -1.95 -10.61
CA GLN A 129 9.66 -1.86 -10.98
C GLN A 129 10.53 -2.92 -10.30
N VAL A 130 10.31 -3.19 -9.02
CA VAL A 130 11.17 -4.11 -8.23
C VAL A 130 10.78 -5.57 -8.46
N VAL A 131 9.48 -5.87 -8.51
CA VAL A 131 8.96 -7.24 -8.62
C VAL A 131 8.80 -7.64 -10.09
N LEU A 132 8.04 -6.87 -10.86
CA LEU A 132 7.74 -7.23 -12.26
C LEU A 132 8.87 -6.85 -13.22
N LYS A 133 9.80 -6.00 -12.79
CA LYS A 133 10.95 -5.51 -13.59
C LYS A 133 10.52 -4.93 -14.94
N GLU A 134 9.35 -4.27 -14.99
CA GLU A 134 8.75 -3.79 -16.24
C GLU A 134 9.66 -2.82 -17.02
N MET A 135 10.52 -2.05 -16.35
CA MET A 135 11.49 -1.16 -17.03
C MET A 135 12.88 -1.77 -17.23
N SER A 136 13.08 -3.09 -17.18
CA SER A 136 14.42 -3.68 -17.37
C SER A 136 15.02 -3.41 -18.75
N SER A 137 14.19 -3.15 -19.76
CA SER A 137 14.61 -2.82 -21.13
C SER A 137 14.46 -1.34 -21.50
N ALA A 138 14.09 -0.48 -20.54
CA ALA A 138 13.83 0.93 -20.81
C ALA A 138 15.11 1.77 -20.88
N SER A 139 15.06 2.90 -21.60
CA SER A 139 16.15 3.87 -21.64
C SER A 139 16.33 4.57 -20.28
N TRP A 140 17.55 5.00 -19.99
CA TRP A 140 17.89 5.73 -18.75
C TRP A 140 17.04 6.97 -18.51
N ALA A 141 16.62 7.66 -19.57
CA ALA A 141 15.73 8.83 -19.45
C ALA A 141 14.35 8.46 -18.90
N HIS A 142 13.78 7.33 -19.34
CA HIS A 142 12.50 6.84 -18.82
C HIS A 142 12.62 6.42 -17.34
N LEU A 143 13.74 5.80 -16.97
CA LEU A 143 14.00 5.41 -15.59
C LEU A 143 14.06 6.64 -14.66
N ILE A 144 14.80 7.68 -15.06
CA ILE A 144 14.90 8.93 -14.28
C ILE A 144 13.53 9.61 -14.18
N GLY A 145 12.79 9.71 -15.28
CA GLY A 145 11.45 10.28 -15.30
C GLY A 145 10.49 9.53 -14.36
N TYR A 146 10.54 8.20 -14.37
CA TYR A 146 9.73 7.33 -13.53
C TYR A 146 9.97 7.58 -12.03
N TRP A 147 11.24 7.57 -11.60
CA TRP A 147 11.58 7.85 -10.20
C TRP A 147 11.28 9.29 -9.79
N THR A 148 11.37 10.23 -10.72
CA THR A 148 10.97 11.63 -10.48
C THR A 148 9.47 11.72 -10.19
N CYS A 149 8.63 11.03 -10.97
CA CYS A 149 7.18 10.98 -10.73
C CYS A 149 6.85 10.39 -9.35
N ILE A 150 7.49 9.28 -8.97
CA ILE A 150 7.31 8.68 -7.63
C ILE A 150 7.73 9.69 -6.55
N GLY A 151 8.87 10.35 -6.72
CA GLY A 151 9.36 11.39 -5.81
C GLY A 151 8.36 12.54 -5.63
N LEU A 152 7.71 12.99 -6.71
CA LEU A 152 6.68 14.03 -6.66
C LEU A 152 5.43 13.58 -5.88
N VAL A 153 4.98 12.34 -6.05
CA VAL A 153 3.86 11.78 -5.28
C VAL A 153 4.20 11.75 -3.79
N VAL A 154 5.40 11.26 -3.44
CA VAL A 154 5.88 11.22 -2.05
C VAL A 154 6.01 12.63 -1.47
N LEU A 155 6.52 13.59 -2.24
CA LEU A 155 6.60 14.99 -1.81
C LEU A 155 5.21 15.57 -1.54
N GLY A 156 4.23 15.30 -2.41
CA GLY A 156 2.84 15.70 -2.21
C GLY A 156 2.26 15.14 -0.90
N LEU A 157 2.48 13.85 -0.63
CA LEU A 157 2.08 13.20 0.63
C LEU A 157 2.73 13.86 1.85
N LEU A 158 4.01 14.19 1.79
CA LEU A 158 4.72 14.85 2.89
C LEU A 158 4.16 16.26 3.16
N VAL A 159 3.83 17.00 2.11
CA VAL A 159 3.21 18.34 2.24
C VAL A 159 1.83 18.23 2.88
N VAL A 160 0.99 17.29 2.43
CA VAL A 160 -0.34 17.05 3.00
C VAL A 160 -0.23 16.60 4.46
N GLY A 161 0.67 15.65 4.75
CA GLY A 161 0.92 15.17 6.11
C GLY A 161 1.40 16.28 7.04
N ARG A 162 2.29 17.16 6.58
CA ARG A 162 2.76 18.31 7.36
C ARG A 162 1.62 19.28 7.66
N LYS A 163 0.78 19.59 6.68
CA LYS A 163 -0.39 20.47 6.88
C LYS A 163 -1.39 19.86 7.87
N ALA A 164 -1.71 18.57 7.73
CA ALA A 164 -2.60 17.86 8.64
C ALA A 164 -2.06 17.86 10.08
N ARG A 165 -0.75 17.65 10.26
CA ARG A 165 -0.10 17.73 11.57
C ARG A 165 -0.18 19.12 12.19
N LEU A 166 0.00 20.18 11.39
CA LEU A 166 -0.11 21.56 11.87
C LEU A 166 -1.53 21.89 12.32
N ILE A 167 -2.54 21.49 11.54
CA ILE A 167 -3.95 21.70 11.89
C ILE A 167 -4.28 20.98 13.20
N ALA A 168 -3.87 19.72 13.35
CA ALA A 168 -4.04 18.94 14.58
C ALA A 168 -3.35 19.58 15.79
N ALA A 169 -2.17 20.19 15.60
CA ALA A 169 -1.45 20.89 16.68
C ALA A 169 -2.07 22.25 17.03
N SER A 170 -2.76 22.90 16.10
CA SER A 170 -3.43 24.19 16.31
C SER A 170 -4.86 24.10 16.83
N ALA A 171 -5.46 22.90 16.83
CA ALA A 171 -6.79 22.70 17.40
C ALA A 171 -6.70 22.92 18.92
N PRO A 172 -7.36 23.95 19.48
CA PRO A 172 -7.34 24.18 20.93
C PRO A 172 -7.94 22.95 21.61
N MET A 173 -7.21 22.46 22.62
CA MET A 173 -7.62 21.44 23.58
C MET A 173 -9.09 21.69 23.95
N ALA A 174 -10.00 20.87 23.40
CA ALA A 174 -11.40 20.95 23.74
C ALA A 174 -11.50 20.87 25.26
N MET A 175 -12.14 21.87 25.86
CA MET A 175 -12.36 21.98 27.30
C MET A 175 -12.75 20.61 27.87
N PRO A 176 -12.21 20.21 29.04
CA PRO A 176 -12.81 19.12 29.78
C PRO A 176 -14.27 19.51 30.00
N LEU A 177 -15.20 18.71 29.50
CA LEU A 177 -16.60 18.85 29.85
C LEU A 177 -16.69 18.66 31.37
N SER A 178 -16.70 19.77 32.10
CA SER A 178 -17.07 19.79 33.50
C SER A 178 -18.56 19.43 33.58
N SER A 179 -18.81 18.22 34.06
CA SER A 179 -19.97 17.74 34.82
C SER A 179 -21.28 18.56 34.75
N THR A 180 -22.34 17.87 34.34
CA THR A 180 -23.60 17.78 35.11
C THR A 180 -24.13 16.35 34.99
#